data_AF-A0A3Q8X845-F1
#
_entry.id   AF-A0A3Q8X845-F1
#
_cell.length_a   1.000
_cell.length_b   1.000
_cell.length_c   1.000
_cell.angle_alpha   90.00
_cell.angle_beta   90.00
_cell.angle_gamma   90.00
#
_symmetry.space_group_name_H-M   'P 1'
#
loop_
_entity.id
_entity.type
_entity.pdbx_description
1 polymer ?
#
loop_
_entity_poly.entity_id
_entity_poly.type
_entity_poly.pdbx_seq_one_letter_code
_entity_poly.pdbx_strand_id
1 'polypeptide(L)'
;MTKLLVLVLLAIISLGGCTNKNEDNSKSQNQTESVSSADSNSVVYTNKQYGFQFSLPASWRGYTIHKTNWQGYVPDENSANDKKETGPIISIRDPRWTEQTPRQDIPIMVLTEAQWTSIQEEKLFIGAAPFGPSLLGQNEKYVFALPARYNFSYPAGYEEVDQILQNDPLKAFN
;
A
#
# COMPACT_ATOMS: atom_id res chain seq x y z
N MET A 1 -36.88 -32.97 12.54
CA MET A 1 -36.90 -31.51 12.63
C MET A 1 -37.55 -30.97 11.37
N THR A 2 -38.84 -30.71 11.44
CA THR A 2 -39.65 -30.10 10.40
C THR A 2 -39.39 -28.60 10.36
N LYS A 3 -39.04 -28.06 9.19
CA LYS A 3 -39.38 -26.70 8.76
C LYS A 3 -39.24 -26.63 7.24
N LEU A 4 -40.36 -26.91 6.59
CA LEU A 4 -40.59 -26.79 5.16
C LEU A 4 -41.31 -25.46 4.90
N LEU A 5 -40.68 -24.64 4.06
CA LEU A 5 -41.23 -23.77 3.03
C LEU A 5 -42.40 -22.83 3.40
N VAL A 6 -42.12 -21.52 3.44
CA VAL A 6 -43.07 -20.47 3.05
C VAL A 6 -42.29 -19.32 2.43
N LEU A 7 -42.51 -19.02 1.14
CA LEU A 7 -42.92 -17.67 0.75
C LEU A 7 -43.57 -17.68 -0.64
N VAL A 8 -44.73 -17.04 -0.66
CA VAL A 8 -45.76 -17.02 -1.71
C VAL A 8 -45.45 -15.91 -2.72
N LEU A 9 -45.64 -16.21 -4.00
CA LEU A 9 -45.71 -15.23 -5.09
C LEU A 9 -46.96 -14.35 -4.96
N LEU A 10 -46.81 -13.04 -5.16
CA LEU A 10 -47.88 -12.19 -5.67
C LEU A 10 -47.28 -11.10 -6.58
N ALA A 11 -47.58 -11.22 -7.87
CA ALA A 11 -47.46 -10.19 -8.89
C ALA A 11 -48.86 -9.60 -9.16
N ILE A 12 -48.98 -8.28 -9.39
CA ILE A 12 -49.99 -7.53 -10.19
C ILE A 12 -49.45 -6.07 -10.27
N ILE A 13 -48.85 -5.61 -11.38
CA ILE A 13 -49.41 -4.88 -12.57
C ILE A 13 -50.07 -3.52 -12.25
N SER A 14 -49.53 -2.43 -12.81
CA SER A 14 -50.30 -1.46 -13.61
C SER A 14 -49.42 -0.45 -14.38
N LEU A 15 -49.77 -0.28 -15.64
CA LEU A 15 -49.22 0.60 -16.66
C LEU A 15 -49.62 2.08 -16.48
N GLY A 16 -48.84 2.96 -17.12
CA GLY A 16 -49.22 4.32 -17.54
C GLY A 16 -48.25 5.39 -17.05
N GLY A 17 -47.69 6.28 -17.85
CA GLY A 17 -47.81 6.54 -19.28
C GLY A 17 -46.78 7.62 -19.66
N CYS A 18 -46.29 7.58 -20.89
CA CYS A 18 -45.42 8.61 -21.45
C CYS A 18 -46.22 9.89 -21.73
N THR A 19 -45.69 11.05 -21.33
CA THR A 19 -46.06 12.34 -21.95
C THR A 19 -44.79 13.13 -22.22
N ASN A 20 -44.43 13.27 -23.49
CA ASN A 20 -43.44 14.26 -23.93
C ASN A 20 -44.17 15.57 -24.19
N LYS A 21 -43.64 16.66 -23.64
CA LYS A 21 -44.01 18.03 -24.03
C LYS A 21 -42.71 18.82 -24.20
N ASN A 22 -42.37 19.12 -25.44
CA ASN A 22 -41.48 20.23 -25.83
C ASN A 22 -42.14 21.53 -25.31
N GLU A 23 -41.46 22.63 -25.01
CA GLU A 23 -40.32 23.31 -25.62
C GLU A 23 -39.99 24.47 -24.64
N ASP A 24 -38.73 24.81 -24.43
CA ASP A 24 -38.15 26.14 -24.71
C ASP A 24 -36.87 26.48 -23.92
N ASN A 25 -36.09 27.28 -24.63
CA ASN A 25 -34.68 27.62 -24.49
C ASN A 25 -34.39 28.65 -23.38
N SER A 26 -33.37 28.41 -22.54
CA SER A 26 -32.64 29.52 -21.91
C SER A 26 -31.19 29.17 -21.57
N LYS A 27 -30.32 30.09 -21.96
CA LYS A 27 -28.87 30.10 -21.83
C LYS A 27 -28.38 30.06 -20.38
N SER A 28 -27.14 29.60 -20.28
CA SER A 28 -26.11 30.06 -19.34
C SER A 28 -26.24 29.58 -17.89
N GLN A 29 -25.55 28.48 -17.61
CA GLN A 29 -24.87 28.33 -16.32
C GLN A 29 -23.39 28.11 -16.58
N ASN A 30 -22.63 29.19 -16.38
CA ASN A 30 -21.25 29.11 -15.90
C ASN A 30 -21.23 28.16 -14.71
N GLN A 31 -20.80 26.91 -14.92
CA GLN A 31 -20.26 26.12 -13.85
C GLN A 31 -18.94 26.77 -13.45
N THR A 32 -19.07 27.70 -12.50
CA THR A 32 -18.04 27.85 -11.48
C THR A 32 -17.94 26.48 -10.84
N GLU A 33 -16.92 25.72 -11.24
CA GLU A 33 -16.50 24.52 -10.52
C GLU A 33 -16.25 24.96 -9.08
N SER A 34 -17.24 24.66 -8.25
CA SER A 34 -17.14 24.66 -6.81
C SER A 34 -16.00 23.72 -6.46
N VAL A 35 -14.89 24.33 -6.08
CA VAL A 35 -13.77 23.76 -5.34
C VAL A 35 -14.27 22.61 -4.46
N SER A 36 -14.04 21.37 -4.88
CA SER A 36 -14.04 20.24 -3.96
C SER A 36 -12.67 20.25 -3.27
N SER A 37 -12.50 21.12 -2.29
CA SER A 37 -11.39 21.12 -1.34
C SER A 37 -11.52 19.93 -0.36
N ALA A 38 -11.65 18.73 -0.91
CA ALA A 38 -11.60 17.46 -0.18
C ALA A 38 -10.20 16.82 -0.24
N ASP A 39 -9.21 17.52 -0.80
CA ASP A 39 -7.85 17.00 -1.05
C ASP A 39 -6.78 17.47 -0.05
N SER A 40 -7.18 18.01 1.11
CA SER A 40 -6.24 18.50 2.14
C SER A 40 -5.84 17.47 3.21
N ASN A 41 -6.40 16.26 3.16
CA ASN A 41 -6.28 15.27 4.25
C ASN A 41 -5.22 14.18 4.05
N SER A 42 -4.44 14.22 2.97
CA SER A 42 -3.32 13.30 2.74
C SER A 42 -1.99 14.05 2.67
N VAL A 43 -0.91 13.33 2.96
CA VAL A 43 0.47 13.78 2.80
C VAL A 43 1.16 12.79 1.88
N VAL A 44 1.97 13.29 0.94
CA VAL A 44 2.70 12.41 0.02
C VAL A 44 4.19 12.48 0.33
N TYR A 45 4.79 11.33 0.59
CA TYR A 45 6.25 11.17 0.54
C TYR A 45 6.67 10.88 -0.89
N THR A 46 7.67 11.61 -1.41
CA THR A 46 8.25 11.36 -2.74
C THR A 46 9.72 11.02 -2.60
N ASN A 47 10.10 9.83 -3.04
CA ASN A 47 11.49 9.41 -3.18
C ASN A 47 11.91 9.48 -4.65
N LYS A 48 12.53 10.59 -5.05
CA LYS A 48 13.04 10.78 -6.42
C LYS A 48 14.26 9.92 -6.75
N GLN A 49 14.99 9.45 -5.74
CA GLN A 49 16.18 8.63 -5.94
C GLN A 49 15.81 7.25 -6.50
N TYR A 50 14.74 6.65 -5.96
CA TYR A 50 14.30 5.32 -6.37
C TYR A 50 13.06 5.33 -7.25
N GLY A 51 12.36 6.46 -7.38
CA GLY A 51 11.23 6.58 -8.30
C GLY A 51 9.92 6.07 -7.71
N PHE A 52 9.54 6.53 -6.52
CA PHE A 52 8.21 6.23 -5.97
C PHE A 52 7.64 7.37 -5.13
N GLN A 53 6.32 7.39 -5.05
CA GLN A 53 5.54 8.16 -4.09
C GLN A 53 4.82 7.22 -3.12
N PHE A 54 4.59 7.70 -1.91
CA PHE A 54 3.84 6.97 -0.89
C PHE A 54 2.82 7.90 -0.25
N SER A 55 1.54 7.57 -0.40
CA SER A 55 0.42 8.32 0.17
C SER A 55 0.26 7.98 1.65
N LEU A 56 0.15 9.00 2.49
CA LEU A 56 0.00 8.91 3.94
C LEU A 56 -1.23 9.71 4.39
N PRO A 57 -1.88 9.32 5.49
CA PRO A 57 -2.96 10.12 6.06
C PRO A 57 -2.41 11.40 6.71
N ALA A 58 -3.27 12.40 6.93
CA ALA A 58 -2.88 13.67 7.56
C ALA A 58 -2.21 13.51 8.93
N SER A 59 -2.52 12.45 9.68
CA SER A 59 -1.89 12.13 10.97
C SER A 59 -0.38 11.92 10.88
N TRP A 60 0.13 11.61 9.69
CA TRP A 60 1.56 11.42 9.42
C TRP A 60 2.27 12.70 9.00
N ARG A 61 1.59 13.85 8.99
CA ARG A 61 2.25 15.13 8.73
C ARG A 61 3.37 15.35 9.75
N GLY A 62 4.59 15.58 9.25
CA GLY A 62 5.79 15.66 10.09
C GLY A 62 6.58 14.35 10.22
N TYR A 63 6.24 13.30 9.46
CA TYR A 63 7.04 12.08 9.38
C TYR A 63 8.52 12.37 9.09
N THR A 64 9.40 11.50 9.55
CA THR A 64 10.82 11.52 9.20
C THR A 64 11.20 10.29 8.39
N ILE A 65 12.36 10.33 7.73
CA ILE A 65 12.89 9.20 6.96
C ILE A 65 14.14 8.66 7.62
N HIS A 66 14.11 7.37 7.97
CA HIS A 66 15.26 6.62 8.43
C HIS A 66 15.70 5.63 7.36
N LYS A 67 17.01 5.59 7.08
CA LYS A 67 17.59 4.69 6.09
C LYS A 67 18.46 3.66 6.78
N THR A 68 18.22 2.39 6.48
CA THR A 68 19.04 1.26 6.89
C THR A 68 19.25 0.34 5.69
N ASN A 69 19.82 -0.84 5.89
CA ASN A 69 19.96 -1.84 4.84
C ASN A 69 19.39 -3.19 5.30
N TRP A 70 18.80 -3.94 4.39
CA TRP A 70 18.55 -5.36 4.56
C TRP A 70 19.83 -6.14 4.23
N GLN A 71 19.97 -7.32 4.80
CA GLN A 71 21.00 -8.29 4.44
C GLN A 71 20.33 -9.62 4.12
N GLY A 72 20.69 -10.20 2.99
CA GLY A 72 20.26 -11.53 2.57
C GLY A 72 21.44 -12.46 2.38
N TYR A 73 21.18 -13.75 2.40
CA TYR A 73 22.16 -14.81 2.16
C TYR A 73 21.74 -15.67 0.98
N VAL A 74 22.72 -16.06 0.19
CA VAL A 74 22.58 -17.02 -0.91
C VAL A 74 23.28 -18.30 -0.46
N PRO A 75 22.55 -19.40 -0.22
CA PRO A 75 23.16 -20.68 0.12
C PRO A 75 24.08 -21.13 -1.01
N ASP A 76 25.31 -21.49 -0.68
CA ASP A 76 26.23 -22.12 -1.63
C ASP A 76 26.56 -23.52 -1.11
N GLU A 77 26.07 -24.55 -1.78
CA GLU A 77 26.34 -25.95 -1.42
C GLU A 77 27.84 -26.30 -1.50
N ASN A 78 28.65 -25.50 -2.22
CA ASN A 78 30.05 -25.80 -2.52
C ASN A 78 31.07 -24.84 -1.87
N SER A 79 30.62 -23.82 -1.13
CA SER A 79 31.51 -22.86 -0.47
C SER A 79 31.18 -22.73 1.01
N ALA A 80 32.19 -22.76 1.87
CA ALA A 80 32.05 -22.50 3.30
C ALA A 80 31.66 -21.04 3.65
N ASN A 81 31.48 -20.18 2.64
CA ASN A 81 31.14 -18.77 2.80
C ASN A 81 29.89 -18.45 1.98
N ASP A 82 28.75 -18.30 2.66
CA ASP A 82 27.52 -17.79 2.05
C ASP A 82 27.79 -16.42 1.41
N LYS A 83 27.36 -16.24 0.15
CA LYS A 83 27.39 -14.91 -0.46
C LYS A 83 26.32 -14.06 0.21
N LYS A 84 26.71 -12.85 0.61
CA LYS A 84 25.81 -11.87 1.23
C LYS A 84 25.39 -10.83 0.21
N GLU A 85 24.10 -10.62 0.10
CA GLU A 85 23.52 -9.49 -0.62
C GLU A 85 22.97 -8.45 0.36
N THR A 86 22.88 -7.21 -0.09
CA THR A 86 22.33 -6.11 0.70
C THR A 86 21.65 -5.10 -0.19
N GLY A 87 20.75 -4.32 0.40
CA GLY A 87 20.09 -3.21 -0.27
C GLY A 87 19.38 -2.30 0.73
N PRO A 88 18.84 -1.17 0.25
CA PRO A 88 18.27 -0.14 1.10
C PRO A 88 16.94 -0.57 1.73
N ILE A 89 16.72 -0.13 2.97
CA ILE A 89 15.39 0.00 3.56
C ILE A 89 15.14 1.49 3.82
N ILE A 90 14.05 2.01 3.26
CA ILE A 90 13.54 3.36 3.54
C ILE A 90 12.40 3.20 4.54
N SER A 91 12.58 3.69 5.77
CA SER A 91 11.55 3.66 6.81
C SER A 91 10.92 5.04 6.96
N ILE A 92 9.63 5.13 6.68
CA ILE A 92 8.83 6.32 6.99
C ILE A 92 8.44 6.21 8.46
N ARG A 93 8.93 7.12 9.29
CA ARG A 93 8.73 7.09 10.74
C ARG A 93 7.51 7.92 11.14
N ASP A 94 6.67 7.32 11.97
CA ASP A 94 5.49 7.96 12.55
C ASP A 94 5.94 9.22 13.33
N PRO A 95 5.34 10.40 13.09
CA PRO A 95 5.70 11.64 13.80
C PRO A 95 5.50 11.58 15.31
N ARG A 96 4.74 10.59 15.82
CA ARG A 96 4.51 10.35 17.26
C ARG A 96 5.52 9.36 17.86
N TRP A 97 6.48 8.87 17.08
CA TRP A 97 7.52 7.96 17.57
C TRP A 97 8.41 8.65 18.62
N THR A 98 8.72 7.95 19.70
CA THR A 98 9.71 8.38 20.71
C THR A 98 10.53 7.19 21.19
N GLU A 99 11.67 7.41 21.84
CA GLU A 99 12.47 6.33 22.44
C GLU A 99 11.71 5.59 23.54
N GLN A 100 10.88 6.30 24.30
CA GLN A 100 10.06 5.74 25.39
C GLN A 100 8.84 4.99 24.86
N THR A 101 8.33 5.37 23.69
CA THR A 101 7.17 4.74 23.05
C THR A 101 7.46 4.62 21.55
N PRO A 102 8.27 3.63 21.16
CA PRO A 102 8.53 3.37 19.76
C PRO A 102 7.23 2.94 19.08
N ARG A 103 6.94 3.59 17.95
CA ARG A 103 5.81 3.26 17.10
C ARG A 103 6.26 2.50 15.84
N GLN A 104 5.33 1.82 15.18
CA GLN A 104 5.61 1.12 13.94
C GLN A 104 6.01 2.12 12.83
N ASP A 105 7.23 1.98 12.32
CA ASP A 105 7.63 2.63 11.08
C ASP A 105 7.02 1.87 9.87
N ILE A 106 6.91 2.53 8.71
CA ILE A 106 6.56 1.88 7.44
C ILE A 106 7.86 1.59 6.66
N PRO A 107 8.41 0.36 6.72
CA PRO A 107 9.62 0.01 5.99
C PRO A 107 9.33 -0.34 4.53
N ILE A 108 10.11 0.22 3.63
CA ILE A 108 10.09 -0.07 2.19
C ILE A 108 11.48 -0.58 1.80
N MET A 109 11.58 -1.87 1.53
CA MET A 109 12.77 -2.47 0.92
C MET A 109 12.83 -2.06 -0.55
N VAL A 110 14.02 -1.65 -0.97
CA VAL A 110 14.34 -1.43 -2.38
C VAL A 110 15.18 -2.61 -2.85
N LEU A 111 14.70 -3.27 -3.89
CA LEU A 111 15.31 -4.45 -4.49
C LEU A 111 15.52 -4.19 -5.98
N THR A 112 16.57 -4.75 -6.57
CA THR A 112 16.62 -4.88 -8.04
C THR A 112 15.67 -5.99 -8.50
N GLU A 113 15.30 -5.99 -9.78
CA GLU A 113 14.50 -7.09 -10.35
C GLU A 113 15.20 -8.46 -10.18
N ALA A 114 16.52 -8.52 -10.35
CA ALA A 114 17.30 -9.74 -10.17
C ALA A 114 17.26 -10.26 -8.72
N GLN A 115 17.31 -9.35 -7.74
CA GLN A 115 17.17 -9.68 -6.33
C GLN A 115 15.78 -10.19 -6.01
N TRP A 116 14.74 -9.50 -6.51
CA TRP A 116 13.35 -9.93 -6.32
C TRP A 116 13.11 -11.33 -6.90
N THR A 117 13.54 -11.57 -8.15
CA THR A 117 13.44 -12.90 -8.78
C THR A 117 14.17 -13.96 -7.97
N SER A 118 15.38 -13.67 -7.48
CA SER A 118 16.15 -14.62 -6.66
C SER A 118 15.44 -14.94 -5.34
N ILE A 119 14.69 -14.00 -4.76
CA ILE A 119 13.86 -14.25 -3.58
C ILE A 119 12.67 -15.16 -3.93
N GLN A 120 11.98 -14.89 -5.05
CA GLN A 120 10.84 -15.70 -5.49
C GLN A 120 11.24 -17.14 -5.86
N GLU A 121 12.46 -17.32 -6.35
CA GLU A 121 13.04 -18.62 -6.68
C GLU A 121 13.72 -19.32 -5.49
N GLU A 122 13.60 -18.77 -4.27
CA GLU A 122 14.20 -19.33 -3.04
C GLU A 122 15.73 -19.50 -3.14
N LYS A 123 16.40 -18.60 -3.89
CA LYS A 123 17.86 -18.55 -4.04
C LYS A 123 18.50 -17.49 -3.15
N LEU A 124 17.75 -16.43 -2.83
CA LEU A 124 18.16 -15.35 -1.92
C LEU A 124 17.18 -15.27 -0.76
N PHE A 125 17.68 -15.49 0.45
CA PHE A 125 16.86 -15.47 1.66
C PHE A 125 17.15 -14.20 2.47
N ILE A 126 16.10 -13.50 2.90
CA ILE A 126 16.20 -12.29 3.72
C ILE A 126 15.53 -12.55 5.06
N GLY A 127 16.34 -12.55 6.12
CA GLY A 127 15.89 -12.88 7.47
C GLY A 127 15.60 -14.38 7.67
N ALA A 128 14.91 -14.70 8.76
CA ALA A 128 14.60 -16.07 9.18
C ALA A 128 13.10 -16.41 9.09
N ALA A 129 12.30 -15.58 8.42
CA ALA A 129 10.88 -15.82 8.26
C ALA A 129 10.66 -16.96 7.23
N PRO A 130 9.61 -17.80 7.40
CA PRO A 130 9.28 -18.87 6.46
C PRO A 130 8.65 -18.37 5.15
N PHE A 131 8.51 -17.05 5.00
CA PHE A 131 8.00 -16.38 3.80
C PHE A 131 8.81 -15.11 3.56
N GLY A 132 8.92 -14.73 2.29
CA GLY A 132 9.69 -13.55 1.87
C GLY A 132 8.94 -12.22 2.06
N PRO A 133 9.61 -11.10 1.71
CA PRO A 133 8.96 -9.79 1.58
C PRO A 133 7.78 -9.81 0.61
N SER A 134 6.78 -8.95 0.82
CA SER A 134 5.62 -8.81 -0.08
C SER A 134 5.75 -7.60 -0.99
N LEU A 135 5.26 -7.70 -2.23
CA LEU A 135 5.31 -6.61 -3.21
C LEU A 135 4.46 -5.41 -2.76
N LEU A 136 5.02 -4.19 -2.87
CA LEU A 136 4.31 -2.92 -2.72
C LEU A 136 4.14 -2.19 -4.06
N GLY A 137 5.04 -2.42 -5.01
CA GLY A 137 5.00 -1.85 -6.36
C GLY A 137 6.37 -1.97 -7.04
N GLN A 138 6.49 -1.50 -8.27
CA GLN A 138 7.74 -1.59 -9.04
C GLN A 138 7.82 -0.51 -10.13
N ASN A 139 9.03 -0.18 -10.53
CA ASN A 139 9.33 0.61 -11.74
C ASN A 139 10.36 -0.12 -12.60
N GLU A 140 10.88 0.53 -13.66
CA GLU A 140 11.83 -0.09 -14.61
C GLU A 140 13.16 -0.55 -13.99
N LYS A 141 13.48 -0.14 -12.76
CA LYS A 141 14.77 -0.43 -12.12
C LYS A 141 14.64 -1.20 -10.81
N TYR A 142 13.54 -0.99 -10.09
CA TYR A 142 13.40 -1.41 -8.71
C TYR A 142 12.05 -2.05 -8.44
N VAL A 143 12.09 -3.06 -7.58
CA VAL A 143 10.94 -3.61 -6.88
C VAL A 143 10.93 -3.03 -5.47
N PHE A 144 9.77 -2.49 -5.07
CA PHE A 144 9.51 -2.02 -3.73
C PHE A 144 8.76 -3.10 -2.96
N ALA A 145 9.30 -3.52 -1.83
CA ALA A 145 8.73 -4.60 -1.04
C ALA A 145 8.61 -4.22 0.43
N LEU A 146 7.64 -4.83 1.11
CA LEU A 146 7.47 -4.76 2.55
C LEU A 146 8.21 -5.94 3.17
N PRO A 147 9.14 -5.73 4.13
CA PRO A 147 9.82 -6.80 4.82
C PRO A 147 8.85 -7.83 5.42
N ALA A 148 9.23 -9.10 5.34
CA ALA A 148 8.54 -10.14 6.09
C ALA A 148 8.52 -9.76 7.59
N ARG A 149 7.38 -9.97 8.26
CA ARG A 149 7.24 -9.74 9.70
C ARG A 149 7.53 -8.30 10.15
N TYR A 150 7.36 -7.29 9.29
CA TYR A 150 7.62 -5.88 9.63
C TYR A 150 6.91 -5.38 10.91
N ASN A 151 5.76 -5.97 11.26
CA ASN A 151 4.93 -5.65 12.42
C ASN A 151 4.87 -6.77 13.49
N PHE A 152 5.76 -7.77 13.43
CA PHE A 152 5.66 -8.97 14.27
C PHE A 152 5.84 -8.72 15.78
N SER A 153 6.48 -7.61 16.17
CA SER A 153 6.57 -7.20 17.57
C SER A 153 5.34 -6.44 18.08
N TYR A 154 4.32 -6.22 17.23
CA TYR A 154 3.10 -5.47 17.53
C TYR A 154 3.36 -4.12 18.25
N PRO A 155 4.28 -3.27 17.76
CA PRO A 155 4.58 -2.01 18.43
C PRO A 155 3.39 -1.05 18.27
N ALA A 156 3.34 0.01 19.10
CA ALA A 156 2.25 0.97 19.04
C ALA A 156 2.05 1.51 17.61
N GLY A 157 0.81 1.51 17.12
CA GLY A 157 0.48 2.00 15.79
C GLY A 157 0.65 1.00 14.65
N TYR A 158 0.93 -0.28 14.92
CA TYR A 158 1.04 -1.28 13.85
C TYR A 158 -0.27 -1.45 13.08
N GLU A 159 -1.43 -1.37 13.73
CA GLU A 159 -2.74 -1.49 13.04
C GLU A 159 -2.98 -0.32 12.09
N GLU A 160 -2.53 0.89 12.45
CA GLU A 160 -2.61 2.06 11.59
C GLU A 160 -1.71 1.88 10.35
N VAL A 161 -0.52 1.31 10.52
CA VAL A 161 0.36 0.98 9.41
C VAL A 161 -0.26 -0.08 8.50
N ASP A 162 -0.85 -1.13 9.07
CA ASP A 162 -1.55 -2.17 8.30
C ASP A 162 -2.69 -1.57 7.47
N GLN A 163 -3.48 -0.67 8.06
CA GLN A 163 -4.54 0.06 7.35
C GLN A 163 -4.00 0.93 6.22
N ILE A 164 -2.87 1.63 6.43
CA ILE A 164 -2.24 2.42 5.36
C ILE A 164 -1.82 1.52 4.20
N LEU A 165 -1.19 0.37 4.49
CA LEU A 165 -0.69 -0.56 3.49
C LEU A 165 -1.82 -1.25 2.71
N GLN A 166 -2.96 -1.53 3.33
CA GLN A 166 -4.15 -2.08 2.67
C GLN A 166 -4.78 -1.15 1.61
N ASN A 167 -4.41 0.13 1.59
CA ASN A 167 -4.93 1.11 0.64
C ASN A 167 -4.00 1.32 -0.58
N ASP A 168 -3.09 0.38 -0.86
CA ASP A 168 -2.12 0.44 -1.97
C ASP A 168 -1.41 1.82 -2.09
N PRO A 169 -0.73 2.26 -1.02
CA PRO A 169 -0.27 3.65 -0.89
C PRO A 169 0.91 4.00 -1.81
N LEU A 170 1.61 3.00 -2.34
CA LEU A 170 2.83 3.19 -3.14
C LEU A 170 2.48 3.34 -4.63
N LYS A 171 2.94 4.44 -5.23
CA LYS A 171 2.89 4.68 -6.68
C LYS A 171 4.30 4.86 -7.22
N ALA A 172 4.73 3.95 -8.06
CA ALA A 172 6.05 3.98 -8.66
C ALA A 172 6.08 4.86 -9.93
N PHE A 173 7.24 5.43 -10.24
CA PHE A 173 7.50 6.21 -11.45
C PHE A 173 8.95 6.02 -11.92
N ASN A 174 9.21 6.36 -13.18
CA ASN A 174 10.53 6.28 -13.82
C ASN A 174 11.24 7.63 -13.86
#